data_AF-A0A1Y0RT78-F1
#
_entry.id   AF-A0A1Y0RT78-F1
#
_cell.length_a   1.000
_cell.length_b   1.000
_cell.length_c   1.000
_cell.angle_alpha   90.00
_cell.angle_beta   90.00
_cell.angle_gamma   90.00
#
_symmetry.space_group_name_H-M   'P 1'
#
loop_
_entity.id
_entity.type
_entity.pdbx_description
1 polymer ?
#
loop_
_entity_poly.entity_id
_entity_poly.type
_entity_poly.pdbx_seq_one_letter_code
_entity_poly.pdbx_strand_id
1 'polypeptide(L)'
;MLLLFPRLFVLWVFLGVQLVRPRPHSSKQHKPKFQSKLPGWSRTYVTDPKNRQLQRVLKGMLHYDISTARRLLKQQRQLHPGQSDNWYLEKVIHDLERDRH
;
A
#
# COMPACT_ATOMS: atom_id res chain seq x y z
N MET A 1 -62.05 2.72 -43.27
CA MET A 1 -62.31 2.53 -41.83
C MET A 1 -61.00 2.03 -41.22
N LEU A 2 -60.15 2.93 -40.70
CA LEU A 2 -59.82 3.04 -39.26
C LEU A 2 -59.13 1.75 -38.76
N LEU A 3 -57.86 1.70 -38.35
CA LEU A 3 -57.21 2.39 -37.23
C LEU A 3 -55.65 2.18 -37.33
N LEU A 4 -54.84 3.23 -37.29
CA LEU A 4 -53.93 3.62 -36.19
C LEU A 4 -52.60 2.80 -35.99
N PHE A 5 -51.48 3.53 -36.16
CA PHE A 5 -50.17 3.46 -35.45
C PHE A 5 -49.35 2.16 -35.45
N PRO A 6 -48.04 2.24 -35.77
CA PRO A 6 -47.13 2.73 -34.75
C PRO A 6 -46.05 3.69 -35.29
N ARG A 7 -46.38 4.99 -35.31
CA ARG A 7 -45.40 6.06 -35.06
C ARG A 7 -45.02 6.07 -33.56
N LEU A 8 -44.51 4.96 -33.06
CA LEU A 8 -44.07 4.81 -31.67
C LEU A 8 -42.73 4.06 -31.57
N PHE A 9 -41.96 3.98 -32.65
CA PHE A 9 -40.63 3.33 -32.60
C PHE A 9 -39.47 4.33 -32.41
N VAL A 10 -39.72 5.64 -32.53
CA VAL A 10 -38.66 6.66 -32.41
C VAL A 10 -38.46 7.13 -30.95
N LEU A 11 -39.31 6.69 -30.02
CA LEU A 11 -39.26 7.11 -28.60
C LEU A 11 -38.63 6.08 -27.65
N TRP A 12 -38.10 4.95 -28.14
CA TRP A 12 -37.51 3.90 -27.29
C TRP A 12 -35.99 3.72 -27.42
N VAL A 13 -35.32 4.38 -28.38
CA VAL A 13 -33.86 4.24 -28.56
C VAL A 13 -33.06 5.10 -27.57
N PHE A 14 -33.70 6.05 -26.87
CA PHE A 14 -33.02 6.97 -25.95
C PHE A 14 -33.02 6.52 -24.46
N LEU A 15 -33.41 5.28 -24.16
CA LEU A 15 -33.49 4.76 -22.77
C LEU A 15 -32.30 3.84 -22.37
N GLY A 16 -31.24 3.76 -23.17
CA GLY A 16 -30.21 2.72 -23.01
C GLY A 16 -28.84 3.15 -22.47
N VAL A 17 -28.47 4.43 -22.46
CA VAL A 17 -27.05 4.84 -22.34
C VAL A 17 -26.77 5.75 -21.13
N GLN A 18 -27.41 5.52 -19.98
CA GLN A 18 -27.07 6.22 -18.72
C GLN A 18 -26.92 5.33 -17.47
N LEU A 19 -26.79 4.01 -17.62
CA LEU A 19 -26.66 3.10 -16.47
C LEU A 19 -25.28 2.47 -16.28
N VAL A 20 -24.23 2.95 -16.94
CA VAL A 20 -22.86 2.68 -16.51
C VAL A 20 -22.47 3.72 -15.46
N ARG A 21 -23.06 3.61 -14.27
CA ARG A 21 -22.52 4.29 -13.09
C ARG A 21 -21.19 3.61 -12.75
N PRO A 22 -20.06 4.33 -12.66
CA PRO A 22 -18.82 3.72 -12.21
C PRO A 22 -19.09 3.13 -10.83
N ARG A 23 -18.89 1.81 -10.69
CA ARG A 23 -18.94 1.17 -9.38
C ARG A 23 -17.92 1.92 -8.52
N PRO A 24 -18.31 2.57 -7.41
CA PRO A 24 -17.31 3.00 -6.47
C PRO A 24 -16.57 1.73 -6.09
N HIS A 25 -15.27 1.69 -6.38
CA HIS A 25 -14.39 0.65 -5.87
C HIS A 25 -14.34 0.89 -4.37
N SER A 26 -15.39 0.41 -3.68
CA SER A 26 -15.43 0.26 -2.23
C SER A 26 -14.42 -0.83 -1.95
N SER A 27 -13.15 -0.41 -1.96
CA SER A 27 -12.10 -1.09 -1.26
C SER A 27 -12.59 -1.09 0.18
N LYS A 28 -13.27 -2.17 0.56
CA LYS A 28 -13.28 -2.62 1.93
C LYS A 28 -11.79 -2.83 2.21
N GLN A 29 -11.15 -1.78 2.69
CA GLN A 29 -9.84 -1.84 3.28
C GLN A 29 -10.02 -2.82 4.42
N HIS A 30 -9.77 -4.10 4.13
CA HIS A 30 -9.31 -5.03 5.13
C HIS A 30 -8.01 -4.40 5.60
N LYS A 31 -8.12 -3.49 6.58
CA LYS A 31 -6.99 -3.01 7.35
C LYS A 31 -6.29 -4.30 7.76
N PRO A 32 -5.09 -4.60 7.23
CA PRO A 32 -4.42 -5.81 7.61
C PRO A 32 -4.33 -5.74 9.13
N LYS A 33 -4.96 -6.70 9.83
CA LYS A 33 -4.79 -6.90 11.27
C LYS A 33 -3.36 -7.42 11.52
N PHE A 34 -2.37 -6.82 10.88
CA PHE A 34 -0.99 -6.85 11.34
C PHE A 34 -0.97 -5.96 12.58
N GLN A 35 -1.58 -6.47 13.65
CA GLN A 35 -1.35 -5.97 14.99
C GLN A 35 0.17 -5.87 15.10
N SER A 36 0.66 -4.65 15.31
CA SER A 36 2.04 -4.33 15.60
C SER A 36 2.45 -5.04 16.89
N LYS A 37 2.64 -6.35 16.80
CA LYS A 37 3.15 -7.21 17.87
C LYS A 37 4.67 -7.05 18.02
N LEU A 38 5.30 -6.23 17.17
CA LEU A 38 6.70 -5.89 17.28
C LEU A 38 6.82 -4.64 18.17
N PRO A 39 7.26 -4.76 19.42
CA PRO A 39 7.46 -3.61 20.30
C PRO A 39 8.44 -2.63 19.65
N GLY A 40 8.06 -1.35 19.59
CA GLY A 40 8.87 -0.26 19.07
C GLY A 40 8.53 0.23 17.66
N TRP A 41 7.76 -0.51 16.84
CA TRP A 41 7.38 -0.03 15.51
C TRP A 41 6.13 0.85 15.58
N SER A 42 6.20 2.04 14.98
CA SER A 42 5.07 2.96 14.96
C SER A 42 4.04 2.55 13.90
N ARG A 43 2.87 3.18 13.91
CA ARG A 43 1.83 2.93 12.90
C ARG A 43 2.33 3.16 11.47
N THR A 44 3.29 4.06 11.29
CA THR A 44 3.84 4.42 9.97
C THR A 44 4.60 3.27 9.34
N TYR A 45 5.19 2.35 10.13
CA TYR A 45 5.84 1.15 9.60
C TYR A 45 4.95 0.31 8.67
N VAL A 46 3.64 0.29 8.92
CA VAL A 46 2.68 -0.49 8.12
C VAL A 46 1.99 0.38 7.07
N THR A 47 1.64 1.61 7.43
CA THR A 47 0.78 2.47 6.61
C THR A 47 1.55 3.27 5.56
N ASP A 48 2.80 3.63 5.83
CA ASP A 48 3.58 4.51 4.95
C ASP A 48 4.07 3.75 3.69
N PRO A 49 3.71 4.21 2.48
CA PRO A 49 4.14 3.59 1.23
C PRO A 49 5.67 3.62 1.05
N LYS A 50 6.34 4.70 1.47
CA LYS A 50 7.81 4.83 1.40
C LYS A 50 8.46 3.80 2.32
N ASN A 51 7.95 3.66 3.53
CA ASN A 51 8.43 2.66 4.48
C ASN A 51 8.38 1.25 3.90
N ARG A 52 7.26 0.87 3.26
CA ARG A 52 7.11 -0.44 2.62
C ARG A 52 8.07 -0.66 1.44
N GLN A 53 8.45 0.40 0.74
CA GLN A 53 9.47 0.31 -0.31
C GLN A 53 10.84 0.07 0.30
N LEU A 54 11.22 0.83 1.33
CA LEU A 54 12.49 0.66 2.04
C LEU A 54 12.59 -0.74 2.67
N GLN A 55 11.52 -1.26 3.27
CA GLN A 55 11.48 -2.64 3.77
C GLN A 55 11.74 -3.68 2.67
N ARG A 56 11.23 -3.47 1.45
CA ARG A 56 11.47 -4.37 0.32
C ARG A 56 12.94 -4.30 -0.13
N VAL A 57 13.52 -3.11 -0.21
CA VAL A 57 14.94 -2.91 -0.53
C VAL A 57 15.82 -3.60 0.49
N LEU A 58 15.61 -3.33 1.79
CA LEU A 58 16.38 -3.93 2.87
C LEU A 58 16.32 -5.47 2.84
N LYS A 59 15.12 -6.04 2.66
CA LYS A 59 14.97 -7.50 2.53
C LYS A 59 15.70 -8.04 1.30
N GLY A 60 15.65 -7.34 0.17
CA GLY A 60 16.40 -7.73 -1.03
C GLY A 60 17.91 -7.75 -0.80
N MET A 61 18.45 -6.72 -0.17
CA MET A 61 19.88 -6.64 0.17
C MET A 61 20.33 -7.77 1.10
N LEU A 62 19.46 -8.18 2.02
CA LEU A 62 19.76 -9.24 3.00
C LEU A 62 19.31 -10.63 2.54
N HIS A 63 19.01 -10.83 1.25
CA HIS A 63 18.55 -12.12 0.73
C HIS A 63 17.36 -12.71 1.53
N TYR A 64 16.45 -11.84 1.95
CA TYR A 64 15.29 -12.16 2.79
C TYR A 64 15.61 -12.67 4.20
N ASP A 65 16.83 -12.46 4.70
CA ASP A 65 17.16 -12.70 6.12
C ASP A 65 16.49 -11.65 7.02
N ILE A 66 15.28 -11.99 7.48
CA ILE A 66 14.47 -11.16 8.35
C ILE A 66 15.08 -11.02 9.75
N SER A 67 15.82 -12.03 10.21
CA SER A 67 16.47 -12.02 11.53
C SER A 67 17.60 -11.00 11.56
N THR A 68 18.45 -10.99 10.52
CA THR A 68 19.49 -9.97 10.34
C THR A 68 18.89 -8.59 10.18
N ALA A 69 17.85 -8.42 9.36
CA ALA A 69 17.17 -7.13 9.21
C ALA A 69 16.66 -6.57 10.56
N ARG A 70 16.01 -7.41 11.37
CA ARG A 70 15.53 -7.02 12.71
C ARG A 70 16.66 -6.64 13.64
N ARG A 71 17.77 -7.38 13.62
CA ARG A 71 18.95 -7.10 14.47
C ARG A 71 19.54 -5.73 14.12
N LEU A 72 19.74 -5.43 12.84
CA LEU A 72 20.27 -4.16 12.36
C LEU A 72 19.36 -2.98 12.75
N LEU A 73 18.05 -3.13 12.53
CA LEU A 73 17.09 -2.10 12.89
C LEU A 73 17.01 -1.88 14.41
N LYS A 74 17.09 -2.96 15.21
CA LYS A 74 17.14 -2.86 16.68
C LYS A 74 18.39 -2.12 17.14
N GLN A 75 19.55 -2.44 16.55
CA GLN A 75 20.81 -1.77 16.87
C GLN A 75 20.74 -0.27 16.59
N GLN A 76 20.25 0.14 15.41
CA GLN A 76 20.13 1.56 15.08
C GLN A 76 19.15 2.31 16.00
N ARG A 77 18.07 1.66 16.45
CA ARG A 77 17.13 2.21 17.44
C ARG A 77 17.75 2.42 18.82
N GLN A 78 18.69 1.55 19.21
CA GLN A 78 19.42 1.70 20.47
C GLN A 78 20.43 2.83 20.40
N LEU A 79 21.11 2.99 19.26
CA LEU A 79 22.11 4.05 19.06
C LEU A 79 21.48 5.44 18.85
N HIS A 80 20.33 5.50 18.19
CA HIS A 80 19.67 6.74 17.80
C HIS A 80 18.19 6.75 18.22
N PRO A 81 17.89 6.85 19.53
CA PRO A 81 16.52 6.83 20.01
C PRO A 81 15.69 8.00 19.46
N GLY A 82 14.39 7.79 19.30
CA GLY A 82 13.43 8.84 18.90
C GLY A 82 13.33 9.13 17.40
N GLN A 83 14.13 8.46 16.56
CA GLN A 83 14.03 8.62 15.11
C GLN A 83 12.81 7.91 14.52
N SER A 84 12.43 8.31 13.30
CA SER A 84 11.28 7.73 12.58
C SER A 84 11.59 6.33 12.02
N ASP A 85 10.55 5.53 11.78
CA ASP A 85 10.70 4.20 11.17
C ASP A 85 11.37 4.26 9.79
N ASN A 86 11.13 5.33 9.01
CA ASN A 86 11.80 5.56 7.73
C ASN A 86 13.29 5.85 7.92
N TRP A 87 13.62 6.71 8.88
CA TRP A 87 15.02 7.06 9.18
C TRP A 87 15.84 5.82 9.52
N TYR A 88 15.32 4.91 10.35
CA TYR A 88 16.03 3.67 10.68
C TYR A 88 16.24 2.77 9.46
N LEU A 89 15.24 2.66 8.58
CA LEU A 89 15.36 1.87 7.36
C LEU A 89 16.38 2.49 6.39
N GLU A 90 16.30 3.79 6.15
CA GLU A 90 17.26 4.54 5.32
C GLU A 90 18.68 4.39 5.86
N LYS A 91 18.86 4.53 7.17
CA LYS A 91 20.18 4.41 7.80
C LYS A 91 20.78 3.02 7.62
N VAL A 92 20.00 1.96 7.87
CA VAL A 92 20.48 0.58 7.67
C VAL A 92 20.80 0.32 6.20
N ILE A 93 19.95 0.77 5.28
CA ILE A 93 20.18 0.60 3.83
C ILE A 93 21.47 1.31 3.42
N HIS A 94 21.65 2.57 3.82
CA HIS A 94 22.85 3.34 3.54
C HIS A 94 24.12 2.66 4.08
N ASP A 95 24.09 2.15 5.31
CA ASP A 95 25.23 1.45 5.91
C ASP A 95 25.55 0.15 5.15
N LEU A 96 24.53 -0.60 4.71
CA LEU A 96 24.71 -1.81 3.89
C LEU A 96 25.20 -1.52 2.46
N GLU A 97 24.79 -0.40 1.87
CA GLU A 97 25.29 0.06 0.57
C GLU A 97 26.76 0.44 0.66
N ARG A 98 27.13 1.17 1.72
CA ARG A 98 28.52 1.56 1.96
C ARG A 98 29.42 0.35 2.19
N ASP A 99 28.99 -0.66 2.94
CA ASP A 99 29.82 -1.83 3.23
C ASP A 99 30.06 -2.75 2.00
N ARG A 100 29.39 -2.47 0.86
CA ARG A 100 29.55 -3.21 -0.41
C ARG A 100 30.52 -2.54 -1.39
N HIS A 101 30.92 -1.29 -1.14
CA HIS A 101 31.76 -0.48 -2.00
C HIS A 101 33.04 -0.05 -1.27
#